data_AF-A0A165QA07-F1
#
_entry.id   AF-A0A165QA07-F1
#
_cell.length_a   1.000
_cell.length_b   1.000
_cell.length_c   1.000
_cell.angle_alpha   90.00
_cell.angle_beta   90.00
_cell.angle_gamma   90.00
#
_symmetry.space_group_name_H-M   'P 1'
#
loop_
_entity.id
_entity.type
_entity.pdbx_description
1 polymer ?
#
loop_
_entity_poly.entity_id
_entity_poly.type
_entity_poly.pdbx_seq_one_letter_code
_entity_poly.pdbx_strand_id
1 'polypeptide(L)'
;VLSGDFCQLPPVPGRGKMGVPIPARFAFDSAAWKRCIDRPVVLTKVFRQRDQHFVDMLNALRIGQLSERIVDEFRQLSRPIIYTDGIEPTELYPTRREVEGANRSRLLALPDPYHMYRAVDTPGYNDENKMISLNTMDRLLDRLVAQKEITLKVCYTLSWSTSC
;
A
#
# COMPACT_ATOMS: atom_id res chain seq x y z
N VAL A 1 -12.93 17.30 -8.43
CA VAL A 1 -13.38 16.60 -7.20
C VAL A 1 -12.17 15.96 -6.55
N LEU A 2 -11.95 16.18 -5.26
CA LEU A 2 -10.88 15.58 -4.47
C LEU A 2 -11.48 14.71 -3.36
N SER A 3 -10.80 13.62 -2.99
CA SER A 3 -11.19 12.74 -1.89
C SER A 3 -9.93 12.16 -1.24
N GLY A 4 -9.96 11.95 0.07
CA GLY A 4 -8.83 11.41 0.83
C GLY A 4 -9.01 11.59 2.34
N ASP A 5 -8.03 11.13 3.10
CA ASP A 5 -7.98 11.23 4.55
C ASP A 5 -6.55 11.61 4.98
N PHE A 6 -6.40 12.84 5.46
CA PHE A 6 -5.08 13.37 5.85
C PHE A 6 -4.53 12.77 7.15
N CYS A 7 -5.33 11.97 7.88
CA CYS A 7 -4.85 11.17 9.01
C CYS A 7 -4.15 9.87 8.58
N GLN A 8 -4.15 9.54 7.29
CA GLN A 8 -3.44 8.39 6.75
C GLN A 8 -1.99 8.74 6.41
N LEU A 9 -1.38 8.05 5.44
CA LEU A 9 0.01 8.23 5.09
C LEU A 9 0.28 9.64 4.54
N PRO A 10 1.29 10.35 5.08
CA PRO A 10 1.70 11.65 4.55
C PRO A 10 2.38 11.51 3.19
N PRO A 11 2.52 12.61 2.43
CA PRO A 11 3.32 12.60 1.21
C PRO A 11 4.76 12.17 1.49
N VAL A 12 5.31 11.34 0.61
CA VAL A 12 6.71 10.90 0.69
C VAL A 12 7.62 12.09 0.31
N PRO A 13 8.62 12.46 1.14
CA PRO A 13 9.55 13.54 0.83
C PRO A 13 10.24 13.35 -0.52
N GLY A 14 10.30 14.44 -1.28
CA GLY A 14 10.99 14.46 -2.57
C GLY A 14 12.50 14.46 -2.40
N ARG A 15 13.22 14.15 -3.47
CA ARG A 15 14.66 14.38 -3.58
C ARG A 15 14.93 15.34 -4.74
N GLY A 16 15.58 16.47 -4.43
CA GLY A 16 15.99 17.47 -5.40
C GLY A 16 17.22 17.06 -6.21
N LYS A 17 17.74 17.99 -7.01
CA LYS A 17 19.01 17.82 -7.71
C LYS A 17 20.11 17.54 -6.67
N MET A 18 21.02 16.60 -6.97
CA MET A 18 22.07 16.13 -6.06
C MET A 18 21.60 15.46 -4.75
N GLY A 19 20.34 15.01 -4.67
CA GLY A 19 19.87 14.22 -3.54
C GLY A 19 19.50 15.02 -2.29
N VAL A 20 19.45 16.35 -2.37
CA VAL A 20 18.99 17.22 -1.28
C VAL A 20 17.53 16.87 -0.94
N PRO A 21 17.20 16.56 0.33
CA PRO A 21 15.83 16.29 0.75
C PRO A 21 14.94 17.51 0.52
N ILE A 22 13.80 17.32 -0.15
CA ILE A 22 12.75 18.33 -0.24
C ILE A 22 11.68 17.93 0.77
N PRO A 23 11.40 18.78 1.78
CA PRO A 23 10.36 18.47 2.76
C PRO A 23 9.01 18.32 2.05
N ALA A 24 8.29 17.27 2.42
CA ALA A 24 6.93 17.07 1.92
C ALA A 24 5.98 18.08 2.58
N ARG A 25 5.06 18.66 1.80
CA ARG A 25 3.98 19.52 2.29
C ARG A 25 2.65 18.85 1.98
N PHE A 26 1.66 19.04 2.85
CA PHE A 26 0.34 18.51 2.57
C PHE A 26 -0.34 19.31 1.46
N ALA A 27 -1.28 18.67 0.76
CA ALA A 27 -2.03 19.33 -0.33
C ALA A 27 -2.78 20.58 0.16
N PHE A 28 -3.29 20.55 1.39
CA PHE A 28 -4.01 21.66 2.02
C PHE A 28 -3.13 22.86 2.39
N ASP A 29 -1.80 22.71 2.38
CA ASP A 29 -0.86 23.82 2.60
C ASP A 29 -0.69 24.70 1.34
N SER A 30 -1.17 24.25 0.17
CA SER A 30 -0.98 24.96 -1.09
C SER A 30 -1.91 26.17 -1.23
N ALA A 31 -1.42 27.24 -1.87
CA ALA A 31 -2.26 28.40 -2.22
C ALA A 31 -3.39 28.03 -3.19
N ALA A 32 -3.18 27.01 -4.04
CA ALA A 32 -4.20 26.50 -4.95
C ALA A 32 -5.37 25.87 -4.19
N TRP A 33 -5.09 25.11 -3.12
CA TRP A 33 -6.14 24.52 -2.28
C TRP A 33 -7.09 25.59 -1.76
N LYS A 34 -6.56 26.70 -1.22
CA LYS A 34 -7.36 27.82 -0.69
C LYS A 34 -8.22 28.52 -1.75
N ARG A 35 -7.82 28.48 -3.03
CA ARG A 35 -8.56 29.09 -4.14
C ARG A 35 -9.60 28.18 -4.77
N CYS A 36 -9.37 26.87 -4.71
CA CYS A 36 -10.13 25.89 -5.49
C CYS A 36 -11.01 24.98 -4.63
N ILE A 37 -10.75 24.90 -3.33
CA ILE A 37 -11.45 24.00 -2.41
C ILE A 37 -12.26 24.85 -1.43
N ASP A 38 -13.58 24.80 -1.60
CA ASP A 38 -14.55 25.35 -0.66
C ASP A 38 -14.66 24.45 0.59
N ARG A 39 -15.85 24.39 1.21
CA ARG A 39 -16.10 23.60 2.41
C ARG A 39 -15.99 22.10 2.11
N PRO A 40 -15.08 21.35 2.75
CA PRO A 40 -15.02 19.90 2.59
C PRO A 40 -16.23 19.23 3.22
N VAL A 41 -16.70 18.15 2.59
CA VAL A 41 -17.72 17.26 3.16
C VAL A 41 -17.01 16.13 3.91
N VAL A 42 -17.33 15.98 5.19
CA VAL A 42 -16.77 14.92 6.04
C VAL A 42 -17.77 13.77 6.13
N LEU A 43 -17.35 12.58 5.69
CA LEU A 43 -18.13 11.36 5.86
C LEU A 43 -17.87 10.79 7.25
N THR A 44 -18.93 10.44 7.97
CA THR A 44 -18.87 10.00 9.38
C THR A 44 -19.15 8.52 9.57
N LYS A 45 -19.85 7.87 8.64
CA LYS A 45 -20.22 6.46 8.74
C LYS A 45 -19.12 5.55 8.20
N VAL A 46 -18.68 4.60 9.03
CA VAL A 46 -17.75 3.53 8.64
C VAL A 46 -18.53 2.34 8.10
N PHE A 47 -18.12 1.83 6.93
CA PHE A 47 -18.76 0.68 6.27
C PHE A 47 -17.87 -0.57 6.21
N ARG A 48 -16.55 -0.42 6.33
CA ARG A 48 -15.59 -1.53 6.17
C ARG A 48 -15.66 -2.51 7.35
N GLN A 49 -15.75 -2.00 8.57
CA GLN A 49 -15.89 -2.78 9.79
C GLN A 49 -17.35 -2.75 10.26
N ARG A 50 -17.88 -3.92 10.65
CA ARG A 50 -19.24 -4.04 11.22
C ARG A 50 -19.27 -3.89 12.74
N ASP A 51 -18.17 -4.25 13.41
CA ASP A 51 -18.05 -4.17 14.87
C ASP A 51 -17.78 -2.72 15.29
N GLN A 52 -18.74 -2.13 16.02
CA GLN A 52 -18.67 -0.75 16.48
C GLN A 52 -17.50 -0.54 17.47
N HIS A 53 -17.21 -1.51 18.34
CA HIS A 53 -16.10 -1.40 19.29
C HIS A 53 -14.76 -1.29 18.54
N PHE A 54 -14.58 -2.11 17.52
CA PHE A 54 -13.39 -2.02 16.68
C PHE A 54 -13.33 -0.73 15.86
N VAL A 55 -14.46 -0.23 15.37
CA VAL A 55 -14.53 1.10 14.70
C VAL A 55 -14.05 2.20 15.65
N ASP A 56 -14.47 2.17 16.91
CA ASP A 56 -14.09 3.17 17.91
C ASP A 56 -12.59 3.11 18.22
N MET A 57 -12.03 1.90 18.36
CA MET A 57 -10.57 1.70 18.49
C MET A 57 -9.80 2.29 17.31
N LEU A 58 -10.25 2.05 16.07
CA LEU A 58 -9.59 2.57 14.87
C LEU A 58 -9.69 4.10 14.75
N ASN A 59 -10.82 4.69 15.14
CA ASN A 59 -10.98 6.15 15.17
C ASN A 59 -10.11 6.81 16.23
N ALA A 60 -9.98 6.20 17.42
CA ALA A 60 -9.06 6.65 18.46
C ALA A 60 -7.60 6.64 17.96
N LEU A 61 -7.20 5.57 17.27
CA LEU A 61 -5.88 5.47 16.63
C LEU A 61 -5.67 6.56 15.56
N ARG A 62 -6.68 6.80 14.71
CA ARG A 62 -6.65 7.79 13.61
C ARG A 62 -6.30 9.20 14.08
N ILE A 63 -6.76 9.59 15.27
CA ILE A 63 -6.52 10.92 15.86
C ILE A 63 -5.44 10.93 16.95
N GLY A 64 -4.83 9.78 17.22
CA GLY A 64 -3.77 9.65 18.24
C GLY A 64 -4.24 9.70 19.69
N GLN A 65 -5.51 9.40 19.97
CA GLN A 65 -6.10 9.41 21.32
C GLN A 65 -6.29 8.00 21.86
N LEU A 66 -5.18 7.33 22.20
CA LEU A 66 -5.21 5.94 22.69
C LEU A 66 -5.22 5.91 24.23
N SER A 67 -6.18 5.19 24.81
CA SER A 67 -6.16 4.82 26.22
C SER A 67 -5.36 3.52 26.43
N GLU A 68 -4.88 3.27 27.65
CA GLU A 68 -4.19 2.02 28.00
C GLU A 68 -5.03 0.79 27.64
N ARG A 69 -6.34 0.85 27.88
CA ARG A 69 -7.29 -0.20 27.50
C ARG A 69 -7.27 -0.49 26.00
N ILE A 70 -7.32 0.54 25.15
CA ILE A 70 -7.31 0.36 23.68
C ILE A 70 -5.96 -0.26 23.25
N VAL A 71 -4.85 0.18 23.85
CA VAL A 71 -3.53 -0.38 23.57
C VAL A 71 -3.48 -1.87 23.94
N ASP A 72 -4.01 -2.25 25.09
CA ASP A 72 -4.07 -3.65 25.52
C ASP A 72 -4.97 -4.50 24.62
N GLU A 73 -6.10 -3.96 24.16
CA GLU A 73 -6.96 -4.64 23.19
C GLU A 73 -6.24 -4.86 21.84
N PHE A 74 -5.47 -3.88 21.33
CA PHE A 74 -4.64 -4.08 20.14
C PHE A 74 -3.55 -5.14 20.36
N ARG A 75 -2.94 -5.20 21.55
CA ARG A 75 -1.94 -6.23 21.88
C ARG A 75 -2.53 -7.63 21.84
N GLN A 76 -3.77 -7.82 22.30
CA GLN A 76 -4.45 -9.13 22.26
C GLN A 76 -4.67 -9.65 20.82
N LEU A 77 -4.64 -8.78 19.81
CA LEU A 77 -4.75 -9.18 18.41
C LEU A 77 -3.51 -9.92 17.88
N SER A 78 -2.41 -9.98 18.62
CA SER A 78 -1.17 -10.69 18.24
C SER A 78 -1.28 -12.22 18.25
N ARG A 79 -2.42 -12.76 18.68
CA ARG A 79 -2.74 -14.19 18.61
C ARG A 79 -2.65 -14.71 17.15
N PRO A 80 -2.27 -15.99 16.94
CA PRO A 80 -2.30 -16.61 15.62
C PRO A 80 -3.72 -16.57 15.02
N ILE A 81 -3.81 -16.33 13.71
CA ILE A 81 -5.07 -16.36 12.97
C ILE A 81 -5.16 -17.70 12.25
N ILE A 82 -6.29 -18.40 12.42
CA ILE A 82 -6.56 -19.68 11.78
C ILE A 82 -7.60 -19.44 10.68
N TYR A 83 -7.24 -19.77 9.45
CA TYR A 83 -8.12 -19.72 8.29
C TYR A 83 -8.48 -21.15 7.89
N THR A 84 -9.77 -21.40 7.66
CA THR A 84 -10.29 -22.74 7.32
C THR A 84 -10.33 -23.01 5.83
N ASP A 85 -10.17 -21.97 5.01
CA ASP A 85 -10.19 -22.03 3.54
C ASP A 85 -8.81 -22.26 2.91
N GLY A 86 -7.76 -22.38 3.75
CA GLY A 86 -6.38 -22.54 3.30
C GLY A 86 -5.76 -21.25 2.74
N ILE A 87 -6.46 -20.12 2.79
CA ILE A 87 -5.95 -18.82 2.35
C ILE A 87 -5.30 -18.13 3.55
N GLU A 88 -3.98 -18.04 3.53
CA GLU A 88 -3.23 -17.31 4.55
C GLU A 88 -3.51 -15.80 4.48
N PRO A 89 -3.41 -15.06 5.60
CA PRO A 89 -3.67 -13.64 5.63
C PRO A 89 -2.62 -12.87 4.83
N THR A 90 -3.03 -11.72 4.29
CA THR A 90 -2.10 -10.71 3.79
C THR A 90 -1.35 -10.07 4.94
N GLU A 91 -0.02 -10.09 4.87
CA GLU A 91 0.86 -9.44 5.83
C GLU A 91 1.21 -8.02 5.36
N LEU A 92 1.28 -7.07 6.29
CA LEU A 92 1.64 -5.68 6.02
C LEU A 92 2.91 -5.32 6.79
N TYR A 93 3.88 -4.74 6.08
CA TYR A 93 5.19 -4.37 6.63
C TYR A 93 5.54 -2.91 6.32
N PRO A 94 6.35 -2.25 7.18
CA PRO A 94 6.73 -0.86 6.98
C PRO A 94 7.79 -0.68 5.87
N THR A 95 8.61 -1.70 5.58
CA THR A 95 9.67 -1.60 4.56
C THR A 95 9.50 -2.59 3.41
N ARG A 96 9.95 -2.18 2.22
CA ARG A 96 9.96 -3.06 1.03
C ARG A 96 10.80 -4.32 1.24
N ARG A 97 11.91 -4.21 1.96
CA ARG A 97 12.79 -5.35 2.25
C ARG A 97 12.07 -6.45 3.03
N GLU A 98 11.23 -6.06 4.00
CA GLU A 98 10.42 -7.01 4.77
C GLU A 98 9.33 -7.65 3.88
N VAL A 99 8.64 -6.84 3.07
CA VAL A 99 7.65 -7.35 2.10
C VAL A 99 8.27 -8.34 1.12
N GLU A 100 9.43 -8.00 0.54
CA GLU A 100 10.16 -8.87 -0.39
C GLU A 100 10.60 -10.17 0.29
N GLY A 101 11.09 -10.08 1.54
CA GLY A 101 11.47 -11.25 2.34
C GLY A 101 10.30 -12.20 2.60
N ALA A 102 9.17 -11.66 3.07
CA ALA A 102 7.96 -12.43 3.35
C ALA A 102 7.39 -13.07 2.07
N ASN A 103 7.24 -12.29 0.99
CA ASN A 103 6.75 -12.78 -0.30
C ASN A 103 7.67 -13.86 -0.88
N ARG A 104 8.98 -13.67 -0.84
CA ARG A 104 9.95 -14.67 -1.32
C ARG A 104 9.88 -15.95 -0.49
N SER A 105 9.75 -15.84 0.83
CA SER A 105 9.62 -17.02 1.70
C SER A 105 8.35 -17.82 1.39
N ARG A 106 7.21 -17.15 1.21
CA ARG A 106 5.94 -17.79 0.83
C ARG A 106 6.04 -18.44 -0.56
N LEU A 107 6.63 -17.76 -1.54
CA LEU A 107 6.83 -18.31 -2.88
C LEU A 107 7.76 -19.54 -2.87
N LEU A 108 8.83 -19.55 -2.07
CA LEU A 108 9.73 -20.69 -1.93
C LEU A 108 9.04 -21.92 -1.34
N ALA A 109 8.09 -21.72 -0.43
CA ALA A 109 7.34 -22.79 0.22
C ALA A 109 6.35 -23.51 -0.72
N LEU A 110 5.95 -22.89 -1.83
CA LEU A 110 5.10 -23.54 -2.83
C LEU A 110 5.87 -24.63 -3.59
N PRO A 111 5.28 -25.82 -3.80
CA PRO A 111 5.99 -26.98 -4.38
C PRO A 111 6.23 -26.85 -5.89
N ASP A 112 5.46 -26.03 -6.60
CA ASP A 112 5.47 -25.99 -8.06
C ASP A 112 6.67 -25.26 -8.67
N PRO A 113 6.99 -25.50 -9.95
CA PRO A 113 8.05 -24.79 -10.67
C PRO A 113 7.77 -23.28 -10.81
N TYR A 114 8.85 -22.50 -10.89
CA TYR A 114 8.78 -21.07 -11.16
C TYR A 114 8.40 -20.79 -12.61
N HIS A 115 7.50 -19.83 -12.79
CA HIS A 115 7.19 -19.18 -14.06
C HIS A 115 7.59 -17.71 -13.95
N MET A 116 8.55 -17.30 -14.78
CA MET A 116 9.08 -15.93 -14.78
C MET A 116 8.47 -15.14 -15.94
N TYR A 117 7.89 -13.98 -15.61
CA TYR A 117 7.32 -13.04 -16.54
C TYR A 117 8.17 -11.77 -16.52
N ARG A 118 8.74 -11.39 -17.68
CA ARG A 118 9.55 -10.17 -17.82
C ARG A 118 8.67 -9.03 -18.33
N ALA A 119 8.83 -7.86 -17.74
CA ALA A 119 8.20 -6.64 -18.22
C ALA A 119 8.79 -6.23 -19.58
N VAL A 120 7.98 -5.54 -20.39
CA VAL A 120 8.39 -4.91 -21.64
C VAL A 120 8.02 -3.44 -21.54
N ASP A 121 9.03 -2.60 -21.33
CA ASP A 121 8.85 -1.17 -21.11
C ASP A 121 9.22 -0.38 -22.37
N THR A 122 8.39 0.59 -22.74
CA THR A 122 8.63 1.47 -23.89
C THR A 122 8.58 2.94 -23.48
N PRO A 123 9.48 3.79 -24.02
CA PRO A 123 9.47 5.21 -23.66
C PRO A 123 8.20 5.92 -24.14
N GLY A 124 7.58 6.68 -23.23
CA GLY A 124 6.50 7.62 -23.56
C GLY A 124 6.99 9.00 -23.99
N TYR A 125 6.06 9.95 -24.04
CA TYR A 125 6.31 11.37 -24.33
C TYR A 125 6.04 12.22 -23.07
N ASN A 126 6.75 13.33 -22.92
CA ASN A 126 6.48 14.31 -21.87
C ASN A 126 5.40 15.32 -22.29
N ASP A 127 5.09 16.28 -21.41
CA ASP A 127 4.08 17.34 -21.65
C ASP A 127 4.40 18.26 -22.84
N GLU A 128 5.66 18.27 -23.29
CA GLU A 128 6.13 19.00 -24.48
C GLU A 128 6.13 18.13 -25.75
N ASN A 129 5.52 16.94 -25.69
CA ASN A 129 5.48 15.94 -26.76
C ASN A 129 6.87 15.45 -27.21
N LYS A 130 7.86 15.50 -26.32
CA LYS A 130 9.23 14.99 -26.54
C LYS A 130 9.37 13.58 -25.96
N MET A 131 9.96 12.69 -26.75
CA MET A 131 10.24 11.31 -26.31
C MET A 131 11.16 11.31 -25.08
N ILE A 132 10.77 10.53 -24.08
CA ILE A 132 11.54 10.35 -22.84
C ILE A 132 12.76 9.46 -23.13
N SER A 133 13.93 9.81 -22.61
CA SER A 133 15.12 8.96 -22.76
C SER A 133 15.03 7.69 -21.90
N LEU A 134 15.67 6.60 -22.32
CA LEU A 134 15.67 5.32 -21.58
C LEU A 134 16.08 5.49 -20.11
N ASN A 135 17.18 6.20 -19.84
CA ASN A 135 17.63 6.49 -18.47
C ASN A 135 16.63 7.33 -17.64
N THR A 136 15.79 8.13 -18.31
CA THR A 136 14.72 8.86 -17.61
C THR A 136 13.53 7.95 -17.34
N MET A 137 13.16 7.10 -18.30
CA MET A 137 12.13 6.06 -18.15
C MET A 137 12.50 5.11 -16.99
N ASP A 138 13.72 4.57 -16.96
CA ASP A 138 14.20 3.69 -15.88
C ASP A 138 14.03 4.35 -14.51
N ARG A 139 14.45 5.61 -14.37
CA ARG A 139 14.31 6.37 -13.11
C ARG A 139 12.85 6.64 -12.72
N LEU A 140 11.94 6.76 -13.69
CA LEU A 140 10.51 6.92 -13.42
C LEU A 140 9.89 5.60 -12.97
N LEU A 141 10.23 4.50 -13.66
CA LEU A 141 9.77 3.15 -13.33
C LEU A 141 10.27 2.72 -11.94
N ASP A 142 11.53 2.98 -11.61
CA ASP A 142 12.09 2.73 -10.27
C ASP A 142 11.32 3.50 -9.17
N ARG A 143 10.94 4.74 -9.44
CA ARG A 143 10.13 5.56 -8.51
C ARG A 143 8.72 5.00 -8.31
N LEU A 144 8.12 4.45 -9.37
CA LEU A 144 6.82 3.80 -9.33
C LEU A 144 6.88 2.38 -8.77
N VAL A 145 8.09 1.86 -8.48
CA VAL A 145 8.31 0.48 -8.05
C VAL A 145 7.80 -0.52 -9.09
N ALA A 146 7.93 -0.16 -10.38
CA ALA A 146 7.56 -1.06 -11.47
C ALA A 146 8.50 -2.27 -11.47
N GLN A 147 7.93 -3.47 -11.33
CA GLN A 147 8.70 -4.71 -11.30
C GLN A 147 9.15 -5.07 -12.73
N LYS A 148 10.47 -5.25 -12.92
CA LYS A 148 11.04 -5.69 -14.21
C LYS A 148 10.77 -7.17 -14.50
N GLU A 149 10.53 -7.94 -13.45
CA GLU A 149 10.19 -9.34 -13.53
C GLU A 149 9.25 -9.72 -12.40
N ILE A 150 8.33 -10.63 -12.69
CA ILE A 150 7.43 -11.25 -11.72
C ILE A 150 7.64 -12.75 -11.81
N THR A 151 7.94 -13.38 -10.68
CA THR A 151 8.04 -14.84 -10.58
C THR A 151 6.81 -15.38 -9.88
N LEU A 152 6.09 -16.28 -10.55
CA LEU A 152 4.89 -16.93 -10.03
C LEU A 152 5.11 -18.44 -9.94
N LYS A 153 4.36 -19.09 -9.05
CA LYS A 153 4.18 -20.55 -9.03
C LYS A 153 2.67 -20.79 -9.06
N VAL A 154 2.22 -21.67 -9.96
CA VAL A 154 0.80 -22.02 -10.07
C VAL A 154 0.61 -23.38 -9.43
N CYS A 155 -0.08 -23.40 -8.30
CA CYS A 155 -0.42 -24.64 -7.60
C CYS A 155 -1.74 -25.18 -8.16
N TYR A 156 -1.67 -26.27 -8.91
CA TYR A 156 -2.85 -26.95 -9.45
C TYR A 156 -3.53 -27.90 -8.44
N THR A 157 -2.98 -28.04 -7.22
CA THR A 157 -3.45 -28.98 -6.19
C THR A 157 -4.25 -28.33 -5.06
N LEU A 158 -4.80 -27.14 -5.26
CA LEU A 158 -6.00 -26.75 -4.50
C LEU A 158 -7.17 -27.55 -5.07
N SER A 159 -7.28 -28.83 -4.69
CA SER A 159 -8.54 -29.55 -4.81
C SER A 159 -9.52 -28.80 -3.91
N TRP A 160 -10.32 -27.91 -4.51
CA TRP A 160 -11.49 -27.36 -3.88
C TRP A 160 -12.41 -28.53 -3.57
N SER A 161 -12.32 -29.08 -2.37
CA SER A 161 -13.38 -29.92 -1.83
C SER A 161 -14.57 -28.99 -1.61
N THR A 162 -15.36 -28.79 -2.66
CA THR A 162 -16.76 -28.37 -2.53
C THR A 162 -17.46 -29.45 -1.70
N SER A 163 -17.53 -29.24 -0.39
CA SER A 163 -18.54 -29.88 0.45
C SER A 163 -19.67 -28.87 0.61
N CYS A 164 -20.86 -29.35 0.28
CA CYS A 164 -22.15 -28.67 0.14
C CYS A 164 -22.54 -27.76 1.31
#